data_AF-A0AAP0SHT2-F1
#
_entry.id   AF-A0AAP0SHT2-F1
#
_cell.length_a   1.000
_cell.length_b   1.000
_cell.length_c   1.000
_cell.angle_alpha   90.00
_cell.angle_beta   90.00
_cell.angle_gamma   90.00
#
_symmetry.space_group_name_H-M   'P 1'
#
loop_
_entity.id
_entity.type
_entity.pdbx_description
1 polymer ?
#
loop_
_entity_poly.entity_id
_entity_poly.type
_entity_poly.pdbx_seq_one_letter_code
_entity_poly.pdbx_strand_id
1 'polypeptide(L)'
;MLFRSEAVHARRDKELGSVLLVAPVPLRWAALAALLFSVLLIVFLTCASYTRRATVTGVLVPQGGLIKVFAPQAGVVQGLAAVEGQTVEAGATLMALGSDLYAEAGGAQVAISRLIKRRNDSLAEEIATTRALHLQELEGKRRRLAVLESEQHKVVTQMDISRQRLGLAQGIAARYADLQRQDYVSRDQLQEKQDAVLEVRLRSEELSRSLLSLRNDIATLRAELAELPFNQGKQLAELERRLSQSQGSLLESEVKRQVVITAPASGEVTAIGVVNGTRADSNRPLLSIVPKDAQLYAELYVPSRSVGFVRPGDAVLLRYQAYPYQHFGLARGTVASVSRSALPADEIMSVGGVSEQQREQGPLYRVRVTLEQQSMLGRGLNERLRSGMQLDADILQENMPLYEWLLEPLRGIGKRL
;
A
#
# COMPACT_ATOMS: atom_id res chain seq x y z
N MET A 1 112.59 -45.44 -75.03
CA MET A 1 111.75 -44.35 -75.58
C MET A 1 110.37 -44.94 -75.78
N LEU A 2 109.27 -44.60 -75.12
CA LEU A 2 108.77 -43.37 -74.50
C LEU A 2 107.91 -43.76 -73.26
N PHE A 3 108.09 -43.09 -72.12
CA PHE A 3 107.07 -42.99 -71.07
C PHE A 3 106.21 -41.76 -71.35
N ARG A 4 104.87 -41.86 -71.23
CA ARG A 4 103.91 -40.74 -71.16
C ARG A 4 102.56 -41.28 -70.67
N SER A 5 101.73 -40.61 -69.88
CA SER A 5 101.89 -39.60 -68.82
C SER A 5 100.52 -39.43 -68.12
N GLU A 6 99.72 -40.50 -68.01
CA GLU A 6 98.32 -40.42 -67.54
C GLU A 6 98.11 -41.09 -66.18
N ALA A 7 99.09 -41.84 -65.66
CA ALA A 7 99.04 -42.45 -64.33
C ALA A 7 99.69 -41.60 -63.20
N VAL A 8 100.16 -40.39 -63.48
CA VAL A 8 100.90 -39.53 -62.52
C VAL A 8 100.04 -38.40 -61.93
N HIS A 9 98.80 -38.20 -62.39
CA HIS A 9 97.91 -37.17 -61.82
C HIS A 9 97.05 -37.60 -60.63
N ALA A 10 97.14 -38.86 -60.17
CA ALA A 10 96.44 -39.34 -58.96
C ALA A 10 97.22 -39.13 -57.65
N ARG A 11 98.21 -38.22 -57.61
CA ARG A 11 99.10 -38.03 -56.45
C ARG A 11 99.38 -36.57 -56.08
N ARG A 12 98.35 -35.74 -56.05
CA ARG A 12 98.32 -34.50 -55.25
C ARG A 12 96.99 -34.44 -54.50
N ASP A 13 97.06 -33.96 -53.26
CA ASP A 13 95.98 -33.77 -52.29
C ASP A 13 95.62 -34.97 -51.41
N LYS A 14 96.60 -35.36 -50.60
CA LYS A 14 96.35 -36.01 -49.31
C LYS A 14 97.20 -35.31 -48.25
N GLU A 15 96.72 -34.16 -47.75
CA GLU A 15 97.20 -33.56 -46.48
C GLU A 15 96.39 -32.31 -46.12
N LEU A 16 95.24 -32.48 -45.44
CA LEU A 16 94.71 -31.49 -44.50
C LEU A 16 94.22 -32.24 -43.26
N GLY A 17 94.83 -31.88 -42.13
CA GLY A 17 94.84 -32.63 -40.88
C GLY A 17 93.55 -32.59 -40.06
N SER A 18 93.59 -33.37 -38.97
CA SER A 18 92.56 -33.52 -37.96
C SER A 18 92.11 -32.19 -37.35
N VAL A 19 90.79 -31.91 -37.43
CA VAL A 19 90.15 -30.78 -36.74
C VAL A 19 90.13 -31.06 -35.23
N LEU A 20 91.16 -30.58 -34.53
CA LEU A 20 91.12 -30.38 -33.08
C LEU A 20 90.23 -29.18 -32.79
N LEU A 21 88.98 -29.42 -32.37
CA LEU A 21 88.13 -28.39 -31.77
C LEU A 21 88.70 -28.01 -30.39
N VAL A 22 89.67 -27.09 -30.40
CA VAL A 22 90.04 -26.33 -29.20
C VAL A 22 88.92 -25.31 -28.97
N ALA A 23 87.96 -25.63 -28.10
CA ALA A 23 86.94 -24.68 -27.66
C ALA A 23 87.64 -23.59 -26.82
N PRO A 24 87.67 -22.31 -27.29
CA PRO A 24 88.34 -21.27 -26.53
C PRO A 24 87.53 -20.97 -25.25
N VAL A 25 88.23 -20.82 -24.13
CA VAL A 25 87.74 -20.43 -22.79
C VAL A 25 86.62 -19.35 -22.77
N PRO A 26 86.55 -18.33 -23.66
CA PRO A 26 85.40 -17.42 -23.74
C PRO A 26 84.02 -18.08 -23.87
N LEU A 27 83.93 -19.25 -24.49
CA LEU A 27 82.62 -19.89 -24.72
C LEU A 27 82.01 -20.45 -23.42
N ARG A 28 82.84 -20.92 -22.48
CA ARG A 28 82.37 -21.44 -21.18
C ARG A 28 81.83 -20.34 -20.27
N TRP A 29 82.49 -19.18 -20.24
CA TRP A 29 82.02 -18.02 -19.48
C TRP A 29 80.77 -17.41 -20.08
N ALA A 30 80.67 -17.34 -21.42
CA ALA A 30 79.45 -16.95 -22.11
C ALA A 30 78.29 -17.91 -21.80
N ALA A 31 78.54 -19.22 -21.78
CA ALA A 31 77.55 -20.22 -21.41
C ALA A 31 77.09 -20.09 -19.95
N LEU A 32 78.03 -19.82 -19.01
CA LEU A 32 77.72 -19.66 -17.59
C LEU A 32 76.94 -18.36 -17.34
N ALA A 33 77.28 -17.27 -18.03
CA ALA A 33 76.54 -16.01 -18.00
C ALA A 33 75.12 -16.17 -18.59
N ALA A 34 74.97 -16.90 -19.70
CA ALA A 34 73.67 -17.22 -20.28
C ALA A 34 72.82 -18.08 -19.32
N LEU A 35 73.43 -19.07 -18.66
CA LEU A 35 72.75 -19.91 -17.67
C LEU A 35 72.32 -19.08 -16.45
N LEU A 36 73.19 -18.25 -15.91
CA LEU A 36 72.86 -17.34 -14.81
C LEU A 36 71.74 -16.37 -15.20
N PHE A 37 71.79 -15.79 -16.40
CA PHE A 37 70.73 -14.92 -16.91
C PHE A 37 69.39 -15.68 -17.04
N SER A 38 69.41 -16.91 -17.55
CA SER A 38 68.20 -17.73 -17.65
C SER A 38 67.62 -18.09 -16.28
N VAL A 39 68.46 -18.40 -15.29
CA VAL A 39 68.02 -18.65 -13.91
C VAL A 39 67.44 -17.38 -13.30
N LEU A 40 68.07 -16.22 -13.49
CA LEU A 40 67.60 -14.94 -12.99
C LEU A 40 66.27 -14.54 -13.64
N LEU A 41 66.10 -14.80 -14.94
CA LEU A 41 64.85 -14.60 -15.67
C LEU A 41 63.73 -15.52 -15.13
N ILE A 42 64.03 -16.80 -14.89
CA ILE A 42 63.07 -17.75 -14.31
C ILE A 42 62.66 -17.29 -12.91
N VAL A 43 63.62 -16.93 -12.05
CA VAL A 43 63.32 -16.39 -10.70
C VAL A 43 62.48 -15.13 -10.80
N PHE A 44 62.81 -14.19 -11.68
CA PHE A 44 62.02 -12.97 -11.90
C PHE A 44 60.60 -13.29 -12.36
N LEU A 45 60.42 -14.20 -13.32
CA LEU A 45 59.09 -14.59 -13.83
C LEU A 45 58.23 -15.32 -12.79
N THR A 46 58.85 -16.03 -11.84
CA THR A 46 58.14 -16.72 -10.74
C THR A 46 57.84 -15.83 -9.55
N CYS A 47 58.70 -14.83 -9.26
CA CYS A 47 58.56 -13.97 -8.09
C CYS A 47 57.80 -12.66 -8.39
N ALA A 48 57.83 -12.19 -9.65
CA ALA A 48 57.04 -11.05 -10.08
C ALA A 48 55.57 -11.45 -10.25
N SER A 49 54.67 -10.67 -9.65
CA SER A 49 53.23 -10.78 -9.83
C SER A 49 52.68 -9.54 -10.52
N TYR A 50 51.73 -9.71 -11.43
CA TYR A 50 50.99 -8.63 -12.07
C TYR A 50 49.55 -8.61 -11.52
N THR A 51 49.15 -7.48 -10.94
CA THR A 51 47.78 -7.24 -10.49
C THR A 51 46.96 -6.73 -11.66
N ARG A 52 45.95 -7.50 -12.08
CA ARG A 52 45.00 -7.06 -13.10
C ARG A 52 44.03 -6.07 -12.48
N ARG A 53 43.79 -4.94 -13.17
CA ARG A 53 42.81 -3.93 -12.77
C ARG A 53 41.70 -3.83 -13.82
N ALA A 54 40.46 -3.73 -13.35
CA ALA A 54 39.32 -3.41 -14.20
C ALA A 54 38.76 -2.05 -13.81
N THR A 55 38.92 -1.05 -14.68
CA THR A 55 38.31 0.27 -14.50
C THR A 55 36.87 0.22 -14.99
N VAL A 56 35.95 0.56 -14.10
CA VAL A 56 34.50 0.56 -14.34
C VAL A 56 33.89 1.83 -13.77
N THR A 57 32.74 2.23 -14.29
CA THR A 57 32.00 3.38 -13.75
C THR A 57 30.88 2.89 -12.84
N GLY A 58 30.41 3.78 -11.98
CA GLY A 58 29.30 3.50 -11.10
C GLY A 58 28.68 4.75 -10.50
N VAL A 59 27.66 4.53 -9.69
CA VAL A 59 26.93 5.58 -8.97
C VAL A 59 26.76 5.21 -7.50
N LEU A 60 26.70 6.22 -6.64
CA LEU A 60 26.35 6.03 -5.23
C LEU A 60 24.84 5.86 -5.06
N VAL A 61 24.45 4.77 -4.39
CA VAL A 61 23.04 4.43 -4.14
C VAL A 61 22.86 4.10 -2.65
N PRO A 62 21.78 4.55 -1.99
CA PRO A 62 21.48 4.17 -0.62
C PRO A 62 21.08 2.69 -0.50
N GLN A 63 21.51 2.01 0.56
CA GLN A 63 21.24 0.58 0.81
C GLN A 63 19.74 0.22 0.80
N GLY A 64 18.86 1.17 1.12
CA GLY A 64 17.39 1.02 1.07
C GLY A 64 16.73 1.53 -0.22
N GLY A 65 17.50 2.03 -1.19
CA GLY A 65 16.97 2.73 -2.36
C GLY A 65 16.32 4.08 -2.03
N LEU A 66 15.77 4.72 -3.06
CA LEU A 66 14.95 5.92 -2.91
C LEU A 66 13.51 5.51 -2.58
N ILE A 67 12.94 6.08 -1.51
CA ILE A 67 11.53 5.87 -1.19
C ILE A 67 10.71 6.80 -2.07
N LYS A 68 10.08 6.24 -3.11
CA LYS A 68 9.22 6.98 -4.03
C LYS A 68 7.82 7.12 -3.42
N VAL A 69 7.33 8.36 -3.32
CA VAL A 69 5.99 8.66 -2.82
C VAL A 69 5.06 8.84 -4.01
N PHE A 70 3.96 8.10 -4.05
CA PHE A 70 2.96 8.11 -5.13
C PHE A 70 1.63 8.70 -4.66
N ALA A 71 0.83 9.20 -5.61
CA ALA A 71 -0.53 9.66 -5.32
C ALA A 71 -1.45 8.45 -5.10
N PRO A 72 -2.19 8.35 -3.98
CA PRO A 72 -3.16 7.27 -3.76
C PRO A 72 -4.37 7.37 -4.70
N GLN A 73 -4.67 8.57 -5.21
CA GLN A 73 -5.68 8.84 -6.22
C GLN A 73 -5.22 9.98 -7.11
N ALA A 74 -5.73 10.04 -8.35
CA ALA A 74 -5.48 11.18 -9.23
C ALA A 74 -6.11 12.46 -8.64
N GLY A 75 -5.40 13.58 -8.72
CA GLY A 75 -5.84 14.84 -8.16
C GLY A 75 -4.97 16.02 -8.58
N VAL A 76 -5.32 17.22 -8.13
CA VAL A 76 -4.53 18.45 -8.36
C VAL A 76 -3.79 18.82 -7.09
N VAL A 77 -2.49 19.13 -7.21
CA VAL A 77 -1.69 19.58 -6.07
C VAL A 77 -2.16 20.96 -5.61
N GLN A 78 -2.77 21.06 -4.43
CA GLN A 78 -3.28 22.31 -3.88
C GLN A 78 -2.25 23.04 -3.02
N GLY A 79 -1.37 22.29 -2.36
CA GLY A 79 -0.30 22.84 -1.53
C GLY A 79 0.83 21.85 -1.38
N LEU A 80 2.01 22.25 -1.85
CA LEU A 80 3.29 21.58 -1.65
C LEU A 80 3.94 22.19 -0.40
N ALA A 81 4.04 21.41 0.67
CA ALA A 81 4.67 21.81 1.92
C ALA A 81 6.15 21.41 1.97
N ALA A 82 6.53 20.34 1.25
CA ALA A 82 7.90 19.85 1.18
C ALA A 82 8.77 20.68 0.24
N VAL A 83 9.98 21.01 0.69
CA VAL A 83 11.02 21.67 -0.10
C VAL A 83 12.13 20.68 -0.42
N GLU A 84 12.73 20.77 -1.61
CA GLU A 84 13.87 19.93 -1.98
C GLU A 84 15.07 20.19 -1.05
N GLY A 85 15.70 19.12 -0.56
CA GLY A 85 16.78 19.16 0.44
C GLY A 85 16.31 19.29 1.89
N GLN A 86 15.00 19.38 2.15
CA GLN A 86 14.46 19.46 3.50
C GLN A 86 14.46 18.07 4.18
N THR A 87 14.89 18.02 5.44
CA THR A 87 14.71 16.82 6.28
C THR A 87 13.28 16.75 6.81
N VAL A 88 12.61 15.62 6.62
CA VAL A 88 11.25 15.32 7.08
C VAL A 88 11.25 14.12 8.00
N GLU A 89 10.33 14.10 8.96
CA GLU A 89 10.09 12.94 9.82
C GLU A 89 8.98 12.06 9.23
N ALA A 90 8.96 10.78 9.60
CA ALA A 90 7.88 9.87 9.25
C ALA A 90 6.52 10.45 9.71
N GLY A 91 5.56 10.52 8.81
CA GLY A 91 4.24 11.11 9.04
C GLY A 91 4.15 12.61 8.77
N ALA A 92 5.26 13.31 8.49
CA ALA A 92 5.23 14.73 8.17
C ALA A 92 4.43 14.98 6.88
N THR A 93 3.62 16.04 6.88
CA THR A 93 2.82 16.45 5.72
C THR A 93 3.72 16.94 4.59
N LEU A 94 3.64 16.29 3.43
CA LEU A 94 4.43 16.64 2.25
C LEU A 94 3.62 17.54 1.31
N MET A 95 2.37 17.18 1.06
CA MET A 95 1.47 17.95 0.21
C MET A 95 0.00 17.56 0.39
N ALA A 96 -0.90 18.39 -0.14
CA ALA A 96 -2.32 18.09 -0.25
C ALA A 96 -2.75 18.01 -1.72
N LEU A 97 -3.46 16.94 -2.05
CA LEU A 97 -4.14 16.74 -3.33
C LEU A 97 -5.63 17.07 -3.17
N GLY A 98 -6.16 17.89 -4.07
CA GLY A 98 -7.60 18.12 -4.21
C GLY A 98 -8.18 17.30 -5.36
N SER A 99 -9.41 16.82 -5.21
CA SER A 99 -10.06 16.00 -6.25
C SER A 99 -10.47 16.77 -7.51
N ASP A 100 -10.70 18.10 -7.45
CA ASP A 100 -11.21 18.89 -8.58
C ASP A 100 -10.87 20.38 -8.45
N LEU A 101 -10.27 20.99 -9.49
CA LEU A 101 -10.14 22.46 -9.60
C LEU A 101 -10.42 23.04 -11.00
N TYR A 102 -10.88 22.24 -11.98
CA TYR A 102 -11.18 22.72 -13.35
C TYR A 102 -12.68 22.81 -13.68
N ALA A 103 -13.51 23.24 -12.73
CA ALA A 103 -14.87 23.67 -13.05
C ALA A 103 -15.18 24.95 -12.27
N GLU A 104 -15.37 26.05 -13.00
CA GLU A 104 -15.66 27.41 -12.51
C GLU A 104 -16.92 27.51 -11.60
N ALA A 105 -17.65 26.41 -11.37
CA ALA A 105 -18.88 26.36 -10.54
C ALA A 105 -18.78 25.41 -9.32
N GLY A 106 -17.55 25.08 -8.90
CA GLY A 106 -17.29 24.06 -7.88
C GLY A 106 -17.42 22.67 -8.48
N GLY A 107 -16.33 21.89 -8.43
CA GLY A 107 -16.22 20.59 -9.10
C GLY A 107 -17.38 19.62 -8.86
N ALA A 108 -17.42 18.55 -9.65
CA ALA A 108 -18.45 17.50 -9.57
C ALA A 108 -18.65 17.00 -8.12
N GLN A 109 -17.54 16.88 -7.37
CA GLN A 109 -17.57 16.47 -5.97
C GLN A 109 -18.32 17.44 -5.04
N VAL A 110 -18.23 18.75 -5.29
CA VAL A 110 -18.94 19.77 -4.51
C VAL A 110 -20.44 19.77 -4.83
N ALA A 111 -20.82 19.51 -6.08
CA ALA A 111 -22.22 19.33 -6.46
C ALA A 111 -22.82 18.08 -5.78
N ILE A 112 -22.06 16.98 -5.74
CA ILE A 112 -22.44 15.75 -5.06
C ILE A 112 -22.62 15.98 -3.56
N SER A 113 -21.66 16.61 -2.86
CA SER A 113 -21.79 16.84 -1.42
C SER A 113 -22.96 17.77 -1.07
N ARG A 114 -23.22 18.82 -1.88
CA ARG A 114 -24.42 19.68 -1.74
C ARG A 114 -25.72 18.89 -1.92
N LEU A 115 -25.78 17.99 -2.90
CA LEU A 115 -26.97 17.14 -3.15
C LEU A 115 -27.22 16.19 -1.98
N ILE A 116 -26.17 15.51 -1.48
CA ILE A 116 -26.27 14.62 -0.33
C ILE A 116 -26.71 15.39 0.92
N LYS A 117 -26.18 16.60 1.13
CA LYS A 117 -26.59 17.46 2.26
C LYS A 117 -28.08 17.82 2.19
N ARG A 118 -28.58 18.26 1.04
CA ARG A 118 -30.01 18.52 0.85
C ARG A 118 -30.88 17.28 1.11
N ARG A 119 -30.40 16.11 0.70
CA ARG A 119 -31.08 14.84 0.98
C ARG A 119 -31.12 14.54 2.48
N ASN A 120 -30.02 14.77 3.20
CA ASN A 120 -29.97 14.59 4.65
C ASN A 120 -30.94 15.53 5.36
N ASP A 121 -30.96 16.81 4.96
CA ASP A 121 -31.88 17.81 5.52
C ASP A 121 -33.34 17.40 5.28
N SER A 122 -33.67 16.92 4.07
CA SER A 122 -35.00 16.41 3.73
C SER A 122 -35.38 15.17 4.54
N LEU A 123 -34.45 14.22 4.74
CA LEU A 123 -34.70 13.02 5.54
C LEU A 123 -34.88 13.34 7.02
N ALA A 124 -34.13 14.31 7.54
CA ALA A 124 -34.28 14.79 8.92
C ALA A 124 -35.66 15.41 9.14
N GLU A 125 -36.13 16.22 8.19
CA GLU A 125 -37.47 16.79 8.20
C GLU A 125 -38.56 15.71 8.09
N GLU A 126 -38.36 14.71 7.23
CA GLU A 126 -39.27 13.55 7.10
C GLU A 126 -39.36 12.75 8.41
N ILE A 127 -38.25 12.58 9.13
CA ILE A 127 -38.24 11.92 10.44
C ILE A 127 -39.00 12.77 11.47
N ALA A 128 -38.77 14.08 11.51
CA ALA A 128 -39.43 14.98 12.47
C ALA A 128 -40.95 15.02 12.25
N THR A 129 -41.38 15.16 11.00
CA THR A 129 -42.80 15.15 10.61
C THR A 129 -43.45 13.79 10.90
N THR A 130 -42.77 12.68 10.61
CA THR A 130 -43.26 11.32 10.92
C THR A 130 -43.45 11.13 12.43
N ARG A 131 -42.49 11.58 13.26
CA ARG A 131 -42.61 11.52 14.73
C ARG A 131 -43.80 12.34 15.25
N ALA A 132 -44.03 13.53 14.70
CA ALA A 132 -45.17 14.35 15.07
C ALA A 132 -46.51 13.67 14.72
N LEU A 133 -46.61 13.07 13.54
CA LEU A 133 -47.80 12.31 13.11
C LEU A 133 -48.04 11.09 14.02
N HIS A 134 -46.99 10.35 14.36
CA HIS A 134 -47.07 9.18 15.25
C HIS A 134 -47.58 9.55 16.65
N LEU A 135 -47.14 10.70 17.20
CA LEU A 135 -47.62 11.22 18.48
C LEU A 135 -49.10 11.61 18.40
N GLN A 136 -49.50 12.31 17.33
CA GLN A 136 -50.90 12.71 17.13
C GLN A 136 -51.83 11.49 16.99
N GLU A 137 -51.39 10.44 16.28
CA GLU A 137 -52.14 9.19 16.15
C GLU A 137 -52.32 8.49 17.49
N LEU A 138 -51.24 8.38 18.28
CA LEU A 138 -51.25 7.79 19.61
C LEU A 138 -52.22 8.52 20.54
N GLU A 139 -52.19 9.85 20.56
CA GLU A 139 -53.12 10.66 21.33
C GLU A 139 -54.56 10.47 20.88
N GLY A 140 -54.81 10.43 19.56
CA GLY A 140 -56.14 10.18 19.00
C GLY A 140 -56.72 8.84 19.45
N LYS A 141 -55.94 7.77 19.35
CA LYS A 141 -56.36 6.43 19.80
C LYS A 141 -56.55 6.37 21.33
N ARG A 142 -55.70 7.02 22.12
CA ARG A 142 -55.85 7.12 23.59
C ARG A 142 -57.11 7.88 24.01
N ARG A 143 -57.42 9.00 23.34
CA ARG A 143 -58.68 9.74 23.58
C ARG A 143 -59.89 8.87 23.27
N ARG A 144 -59.88 8.15 22.15
CA ARG A 144 -60.96 7.22 21.78
C ARG A 144 -61.14 6.10 22.80
N LEU A 145 -60.04 5.54 23.31
CA LEU A 145 -60.08 4.51 24.36
C LEU A 145 -60.74 5.06 25.64
N ALA A 146 -60.35 6.24 26.09
CA ALA A 146 -60.94 6.87 27.28
C ALA A 146 -62.45 7.13 27.14
N VAL A 147 -62.91 7.50 25.93
CA VAL A 147 -64.34 7.68 25.65
C VAL A 147 -65.08 6.34 25.74
N LEU A 148 -64.57 5.28 25.12
CA LEU A 148 -65.18 3.94 25.18
C LEU A 148 -65.20 3.37 26.60
N GLU A 149 -64.14 3.58 27.38
CA GLU A 149 -64.08 3.18 28.79
C GLU A 149 -65.12 3.93 29.64
N SER A 150 -65.32 5.23 29.38
CA SER A 150 -66.38 6.03 30.02
C SER A 150 -67.77 5.51 29.66
N GLU A 151 -68.02 5.19 28.39
CA GLU A 151 -69.29 4.59 27.92
C GLU A 151 -69.54 3.22 28.56
N GLN A 152 -68.52 2.37 28.60
CA GLN A 152 -68.58 1.08 29.29
C GLN A 152 -69.00 1.26 30.76
N HIS A 153 -68.40 2.21 31.47
CA HIS A 153 -68.73 2.47 32.87
C HIS A 153 -70.21 2.89 33.04
N LYS A 154 -70.73 3.74 32.13
CA LYS A 154 -72.15 4.13 32.14
C LYS A 154 -73.09 2.94 31.93
N VAL A 155 -72.77 2.06 30.96
CA VAL A 155 -73.58 0.86 30.68
C VAL A 155 -73.54 -0.12 31.85
N VAL A 156 -72.38 -0.30 32.50
CA VAL A 156 -72.27 -1.13 33.71
C VAL A 156 -73.17 -0.60 34.82
N THR A 157 -73.13 0.70 35.11
CA THR A 157 -74.02 1.32 36.11
C THR A 157 -75.50 1.16 35.75
N GLN A 158 -75.87 1.30 34.47
CA GLN A 158 -77.24 1.10 34.02
C GLN A 158 -77.69 -0.37 34.16
N MET A 159 -76.79 -1.31 33.91
CA MET A 159 -77.03 -2.75 34.09
C MET A 159 -77.24 -3.11 35.56
N ASP A 160 -76.48 -2.51 36.48
CA ASP A 160 -76.68 -2.73 37.92
C ASP A 160 -78.04 -2.21 38.40
N ILE A 161 -78.47 -1.04 37.92
CA ILE A 161 -79.83 -0.51 38.17
C ILE A 161 -80.90 -1.45 37.60
N SER A 162 -80.68 -1.97 36.38
CA SER A 162 -81.61 -2.91 35.74
C SER A 162 -81.73 -4.22 36.52
N ARG A 163 -80.63 -4.75 37.08
CA ARG A 163 -80.65 -5.94 37.97
C ARG A 163 -81.43 -5.68 39.26
N GLN A 164 -81.24 -4.52 39.89
CA GLN A 164 -82.00 -4.16 41.08
C GLN A 164 -83.51 -4.09 40.78
N ARG A 165 -83.89 -3.46 39.65
CA ARG A 165 -85.29 -3.41 39.19
C ARG A 165 -85.86 -4.80 38.91
N LEU A 166 -85.06 -5.68 38.31
CA LEU A 166 -85.48 -7.06 38.05
C LEU A 166 -85.81 -7.80 39.35
N GLY A 167 -84.95 -7.68 40.37
CA GLY A 167 -85.18 -8.28 41.68
C GLY A 167 -86.45 -7.74 42.35
N LEU A 168 -86.70 -6.43 42.27
CA LEU A 168 -87.94 -5.82 42.79
C LEU A 168 -89.19 -6.32 42.03
N ALA A 169 -89.14 -6.34 40.70
CA ALA A 169 -90.25 -6.81 39.86
C ALA A 169 -90.56 -8.29 40.12
N GLN A 170 -89.53 -9.13 40.24
CA GLN A 170 -89.67 -10.55 40.60
C GLN A 170 -90.30 -10.72 41.99
N GLY A 171 -89.88 -9.93 42.97
CA GLY A 171 -90.46 -9.95 44.31
C GLY A 171 -91.93 -9.52 44.33
N ILE A 172 -92.31 -8.52 43.51
CA ILE A 172 -93.71 -8.10 43.34
C ILE A 172 -94.53 -9.22 42.68
N ALA A 173 -94.06 -9.78 41.57
CA ALA A 173 -94.75 -10.85 40.87
C ALA A 173 -94.95 -12.09 41.74
N ALA A 174 -93.96 -12.46 42.57
CA ALA A 174 -94.06 -13.55 43.53
C ALA A 174 -95.16 -13.31 44.58
N ARG A 175 -95.23 -12.11 45.16
CA ARG A 175 -96.31 -11.76 46.11
C ARG A 175 -97.69 -11.79 45.45
N TYR A 176 -97.81 -11.32 44.21
CA TYR A 176 -99.07 -11.40 43.46
C TYR A 176 -99.45 -12.85 43.14
N ALA A 177 -98.48 -13.73 42.89
CA ALA A 177 -98.74 -15.16 42.70
C ALA A 177 -99.28 -15.80 44.00
N ASP A 178 -98.75 -15.39 45.17
CA ASP A 178 -99.26 -15.84 46.47
C ASP A 178 -100.69 -15.37 46.74
N LEU A 179 -100.97 -14.09 46.45
CA LEU A 179 -102.32 -13.51 46.58
C LEU A 179 -103.32 -14.13 45.61
N GLN A 180 -102.89 -14.48 44.39
CA GLN A 180 -103.75 -15.13 43.40
C GLN A 180 -104.13 -16.54 43.85
N ARG A 181 -103.23 -17.28 44.51
CA ARG A 181 -103.53 -18.60 45.10
C ARG A 181 -104.58 -18.54 46.21
N GLN A 182 -104.77 -17.37 46.81
CA GLN A 182 -105.80 -17.09 47.82
C GLN A 182 -107.03 -16.38 47.22
N ASP A 183 -107.13 -16.31 45.89
CA ASP A 183 -108.20 -15.66 45.11
C ASP A 183 -108.40 -14.15 45.40
N TYR A 184 -107.40 -13.47 45.96
CA TYR A 184 -107.47 -12.02 46.26
C TYR A 184 -107.16 -11.11 45.07
N VAL A 185 -106.59 -11.64 43.98
CA VAL A 185 -106.26 -10.87 42.76
C VAL A 185 -106.62 -11.67 41.50
N SER A 186 -106.95 -10.96 40.41
CA SER A 186 -107.25 -11.61 39.11
C SER A 186 -106.00 -12.22 38.48
N ARG A 187 -106.19 -13.26 37.66
CA ARG A 187 -105.12 -13.83 36.81
C ARG A 187 -104.50 -12.79 35.89
N ASP A 188 -105.31 -11.85 35.37
CA ASP A 188 -104.82 -10.78 34.49
C ASP A 188 -103.84 -9.85 35.22
N GLN A 189 -104.09 -9.57 36.51
CA GLN A 189 -103.19 -8.74 37.33
C GLN A 189 -101.86 -9.45 37.61
N LEU A 190 -101.88 -10.76 37.83
CA LEU A 190 -100.65 -11.55 37.94
C LEU A 190 -99.88 -11.55 36.62
N GLN A 191 -100.57 -11.76 35.50
CA GLN A 191 -99.96 -11.76 34.17
C GLN A 191 -99.31 -10.42 33.83
N GLU A 192 -99.97 -9.30 34.13
CA GLU A 192 -99.40 -7.95 33.96
C GLU A 192 -98.07 -7.79 34.72
N LYS A 193 -97.96 -8.34 35.95
CA LYS A 193 -96.69 -8.28 36.71
C LYS A 193 -95.63 -9.24 36.17
N GLN A 194 -96.02 -10.39 35.62
CA GLN A 194 -95.10 -11.30 34.94
C GLN A 194 -94.55 -10.67 33.65
N ASP A 195 -95.38 -9.99 32.88
CA ASP A 195 -94.98 -9.26 31.67
C ASP A 195 -93.99 -8.14 32.01
N ALA A 196 -94.22 -7.40 33.10
CA ALA A 196 -93.27 -6.39 33.59
C ALA A 196 -91.90 -6.99 33.98
N VAL A 197 -91.86 -8.21 34.53
CA VAL A 197 -90.60 -8.93 34.80
C VAL A 197 -89.88 -9.27 33.50
N LEU A 198 -90.61 -9.75 32.49
CA LEU A 198 -90.06 -10.08 31.18
C LEU A 198 -89.50 -8.84 30.48
N GLU A 199 -90.18 -7.70 30.55
CA GLU A 199 -89.71 -6.43 29.98
C GLU A 199 -88.37 -5.99 30.59
N VAL A 200 -88.25 -6.00 31.92
CA VAL A 200 -86.99 -5.64 32.59
C VAL A 200 -85.88 -6.64 32.27
N ARG A 201 -86.21 -7.93 32.14
CA ARG A 201 -85.25 -8.96 31.73
C ARG A 201 -84.72 -8.73 30.32
N LEU A 202 -85.61 -8.47 29.36
CA LEU A 202 -85.23 -8.15 27.97
C LEU A 202 -84.30 -6.93 27.92
N ARG A 203 -84.60 -5.89 28.72
CA ARG A 203 -83.74 -4.70 28.81
C ARG A 203 -82.36 -5.01 29.40
N SER A 204 -82.29 -5.89 30.41
CA SER A 204 -81.01 -6.33 30.98
C SER A 204 -80.17 -7.11 29.97
N GLU A 205 -80.79 -7.96 29.14
CA GLU A 205 -80.11 -8.69 28.07
C GLU A 205 -79.57 -7.75 26.98
N GLU A 206 -80.32 -6.71 26.62
CA GLU A 206 -79.88 -5.67 25.68
C GLU A 206 -78.63 -4.92 26.19
N LEU A 207 -78.63 -4.51 27.46
CA LEU A 207 -77.48 -3.88 28.11
C LEU A 207 -76.27 -4.82 28.18
N SER A 208 -76.50 -6.11 28.45
CA SER A 208 -75.46 -7.14 28.46
C SER A 208 -74.78 -7.28 27.09
N ARG A 209 -75.57 -7.31 26.00
CA ARG A 209 -75.04 -7.34 24.63
C ARG A 209 -74.26 -6.07 24.28
N SER A 210 -74.78 -4.90 24.67
CA SER A 210 -74.09 -3.62 24.49
C SER A 210 -72.74 -3.59 25.22
N LEU A 211 -72.69 -4.08 26.46
CA LEU A 211 -71.45 -4.18 27.24
C LEU A 211 -70.43 -5.12 26.59
N LEU A 212 -70.87 -6.25 26.05
CA LEU A 212 -69.99 -7.19 25.35
C LEU A 212 -69.40 -6.55 24.08
N SER A 213 -70.20 -5.80 23.31
CA SER A 213 -69.73 -5.05 22.15
C SER A 213 -68.65 -4.03 22.54
N LEU A 214 -68.93 -3.19 23.54
CA LEU A 214 -67.98 -2.19 24.03
C LEU A 214 -66.68 -2.83 24.54
N ARG A 215 -66.76 -3.99 25.20
CA ARG A 215 -65.57 -4.75 25.65
C ARG A 215 -64.72 -5.23 24.48
N ASN A 216 -65.35 -5.73 23.41
CA ASN A 216 -64.63 -6.16 22.22
C ASN A 216 -63.97 -4.97 21.51
N ASP A 217 -64.65 -3.83 21.41
CA ASP A 217 -64.11 -2.61 20.81
C ASP A 217 -62.90 -2.09 21.61
N ILE A 218 -63.02 -2.06 22.95
CA ILE A 218 -61.91 -1.70 23.86
C ILE A 218 -60.74 -2.67 23.71
N ALA A 219 -61.00 -3.99 23.68
CA ALA A 219 -59.94 -4.99 23.55
C ALA A 219 -59.20 -4.86 22.21
N THR A 220 -59.93 -4.65 21.11
CA THR A 220 -59.37 -4.42 19.78
C THR A 220 -58.51 -3.15 19.76
N LEU A 221 -59.03 -2.04 20.28
CA LEU A 221 -58.29 -0.78 20.31
C LEU A 221 -57.03 -0.84 21.21
N ARG A 222 -57.09 -1.59 22.31
CA ARG A 222 -55.92 -1.85 23.18
C ARG A 222 -54.86 -2.69 22.47
N ALA A 223 -55.26 -3.70 21.69
CA ALA A 223 -54.33 -4.48 20.87
C ALA A 223 -53.65 -3.59 19.82
N GLU A 224 -54.42 -2.76 19.10
CA GLU A 224 -53.85 -1.78 18.16
C GLU A 224 -52.86 -0.83 18.83
N LEU A 225 -53.18 -0.31 20.02
CA LEU A 225 -52.29 0.57 20.78
C LEU A 225 -51.00 -0.14 21.24
N ALA A 226 -51.06 -1.45 21.50
CA ALA A 226 -49.89 -2.24 21.88
C ALA A 226 -48.97 -2.53 20.68
N GLU A 227 -49.53 -2.71 19.47
CA GLU A 227 -48.78 -2.92 18.24
C GLU A 227 -48.18 -1.63 17.67
N LEU A 228 -48.86 -0.50 17.89
CA LEU A 228 -48.48 0.81 17.37
C LEU A 228 -46.99 1.18 17.57
N PRO A 229 -46.38 1.10 18.77
CA PRO A 229 -44.98 1.46 18.96
C PRO A 229 -44.00 0.60 18.15
N PHE A 230 -44.32 -0.67 17.89
CA PHE A 230 -43.48 -1.55 17.08
C PHE A 230 -43.51 -1.15 15.61
N ASN A 231 -44.70 -0.86 15.07
CA ASN A 231 -44.87 -0.42 13.69
C ASN A 231 -44.23 0.96 13.46
N GLN A 232 -44.47 1.91 14.38
CA GLN A 232 -43.89 3.25 14.35
C GLN A 232 -42.35 3.19 14.49
N GLY A 233 -41.85 2.38 15.43
CA GLY A 233 -40.42 2.16 15.63
C GLY A 233 -39.74 1.57 14.39
N LYS A 234 -40.36 0.60 13.72
CA LYS A 234 -39.83 0.02 12.47
C LYS A 234 -39.73 1.07 11.35
N GLN A 235 -40.75 1.91 11.19
CA GLN A 235 -40.74 2.98 10.18
C GLN A 235 -39.68 4.03 10.49
N LEU A 236 -39.56 4.47 11.75
CA LEU A 236 -38.54 5.44 12.15
C LEU A 236 -37.12 4.88 12.00
N ALA A 237 -36.90 3.63 12.40
CA ALA A 237 -35.61 2.97 12.24
C ALA A 237 -35.21 2.86 10.74
N GLU A 238 -36.16 2.62 9.84
CA GLU A 238 -35.90 2.65 8.39
C GLU A 238 -35.41 4.02 7.92
N LEU A 239 -36.09 5.09 8.31
CA LEU A 239 -35.71 6.45 7.94
C LEU A 239 -34.36 6.86 8.55
N GLU A 240 -34.11 6.50 9.82
CA GLU A 240 -32.84 6.76 10.51
C GLU A 240 -31.67 6.00 9.87
N ARG A 241 -31.90 4.76 9.41
CA ARG A 241 -30.89 4.00 8.65
C ARG A 241 -30.59 4.67 7.31
N ARG A 242 -31.60 5.15 6.59
CA ARG A 242 -31.40 5.90 5.32
C ARG A 242 -30.62 7.19 5.55
N LEU A 243 -30.93 7.93 6.62
CA LEU A 243 -30.19 9.12 7.00
C LEU A 243 -28.72 8.78 7.33
N SER A 244 -28.49 7.75 8.14
CA SER A 244 -27.14 7.30 8.52
C SER A 244 -26.32 6.86 7.30
N GLN A 245 -26.93 6.13 6.36
CA GLN A 245 -26.29 5.74 5.11
C GLN A 245 -25.91 6.95 4.26
N SER A 246 -26.81 7.92 4.14
CA SER A 246 -26.57 9.16 3.37
C SER A 246 -25.52 10.06 4.03
N GLN A 247 -25.48 10.13 5.37
CA GLN A 247 -24.40 10.78 6.12
C GLN A 247 -23.05 10.09 5.91
N GLY A 248 -23.01 8.75 5.87
CA GLY A 248 -21.82 7.99 5.51
C GLY A 248 -21.30 8.34 4.12
N SER A 249 -22.19 8.44 3.13
CA SER A 249 -21.82 8.86 1.76
C SER A 249 -21.30 10.31 1.72
N LEU A 250 -21.82 11.21 2.55
CA LEU A 250 -21.30 12.58 2.67
C LEU A 250 -19.87 12.58 3.22
N LEU A 251 -19.63 11.81 4.28
CA LEU A 251 -18.29 11.69 4.86
C LEU A 251 -17.29 11.11 3.86
N GLU A 252 -17.67 10.05 3.16
CA GLU A 252 -16.85 9.47 2.09
C GLU A 252 -16.54 10.50 0.99
N SER A 253 -17.55 11.29 0.61
CA SER A 253 -17.40 12.37 -0.37
C SER A 253 -16.44 13.47 0.08
N GLU A 254 -16.47 13.87 1.35
CA GLU A 254 -15.56 14.88 1.90
C GLU A 254 -14.13 14.33 2.10
N VAL A 255 -13.97 13.07 2.51
CA VAL A 255 -12.64 12.42 2.57
C VAL A 255 -11.99 12.37 1.19
N LYS A 256 -12.77 12.09 0.15
CA LYS A 256 -12.25 12.08 -1.24
C LYS A 256 -11.85 13.46 -1.74
N ARG A 257 -12.37 14.54 -1.15
CA ARG A 257 -12.19 15.93 -1.62
C ARG A 257 -10.75 16.43 -1.45
N GLN A 258 -10.11 16.07 -0.33
CA GLN A 258 -8.75 16.48 -0.03
C GLN A 258 -7.98 15.32 0.60
N VAL A 259 -6.90 14.90 -0.05
CA VAL A 259 -6.01 13.85 0.44
C VAL A 259 -4.68 14.47 0.80
N VAL A 260 -4.31 14.35 2.07
CA VAL A 260 -2.99 14.75 2.57
C VAL A 260 -2.02 13.60 2.36
N ILE A 261 -0.92 13.87 1.68
CA ILE A 261 0.18 12.93 1.49
C ILE A 261 1.22 13.21 2.56
N THR A 262 1.58 12.16 3.30
CA THR A 262 2.58 12.21 4.37
C THR A 262 3.83 11.41 3.99
N ALA A 263 4.93 11.70 4.67
CA ALA A 263 6.20 11.00 4.48
C ALA A 263 6.11 9.57 5.07
N PRO A 264 6.34 8.51 4.28
CA PRO A 264 6.31 7.13 4.80
C PRO A 264 7.47 6.80 5.75
N ALA A 265 8.58 7.55 5.69
CA ALA A 265 9.75 7.39 6.55
C ALA A 265 10.48 8.72 6.73
N SER A 266 11.28 8.81 7.79
CA SER A 266 12.14 9.98 8.06
C SER A 266 13.32 10.01 7.08
N GLY A 267 13.59 11.17 6.49
CA GLY A 267 14.64 11.31 5.49
C GLY A 267 14.73 12.70 4.87
N GLU A 268 15.54 12.84 3.84
CA GLU A 268 15.69 14.07 3.06
C GLU A 268 14.85 13.99 1.77
N VAL A 269 14.06 15.03 1.50
CA VAL A 269 13.23 15.12 0.30
C VAL A 269 14.11 15.44 -0.93
N THR A 270 13.98 14.64 -1.97
CA THR A 270 14.75 14.74 -3.22
C THR A 270 13.83 14.56 -4.43
N ALA A 271 14.16 15.21 -5.55
CA ALA A 271 13.47 15.01 -6.84
C ALA A 271 11.94 15.19 -6.76
N ILE A 272 11.51 16.40 -6.39
CA ILE A 272 10.08 16.77 -6.41
C ILE A 272 9.63 16.91 -7.88
N GLY A 273 8.76 16.00 -8.33
CA GLY A 273 8.30 15.87 -9.72
C GLY A 273 6.99 16.59 -10.03
N VAL A 274 6.45 17.36 -9.09
CA VAL A 274 5.14 18.02 -9.18
C VAL A 274 5.19 19.44 -8.63
N VAL A 275 4.32 20.30 -9.15
CA VAL A 275 4.21 21.72 -8.75
C VAL A 275 2.77 22.01 -8.34
N ASN A 276 2.56 23.02 -7.49
CA ASN A 276 1.21 23.51 -7.16
C ASN A 276 0.41 23.80 -8.43
N GLY A 277 -0.84 23.35 -8.48
CA GLY A 277 -1.74 23.49 -9.61
C GLY A 277 -1.62 22.40 -10.69
N THR A 278 -0.59 21.54 -10.63
CA THR A 278 -0.44 20.44 -11.60
C THR A 278 -1.27 19.21 -11.21
N ARG A 279 -1.69 18.44 -12.22
CA ARG A 279 -2.35 17.15 -12.00
C ARG A 279 -1.31 16.09 -11.63
N ALA A 280 -1.57 15.41 -10.51
CA ALA A 280 -0.84 14.27 -10.01
C ALA A 280 -1.59 12.98 -10.35
N ASP A 281 -0.88 11.99 -10.88
CA ASP A 281 -1.40 10.67 -11.23
C ASP A 281 -0.76 9.59 -10.37
N SER A 282 -1.46 8.48 -10.13
CA SER A 282 -0.97 7.37 -9.30
C SER A 282 0.23 6.61 -9.89
N ASN A 283 0.47 6.73 -11.20
CA ASN A 283 1.55 6.01 -11.89
C ASN A 283 2.90 6.73 -11.88
N ARG A 284 2.92 8.02 -11.53
CA ARG A 284 4.15 8.82 -11.50
C ARG A 284 4.51 9.16 -10.05
N PRO A 285 5.77 8.96 -9.63
CA PRO A 285 6.19 9.38 -8.30
C PRO A 285 6.12 10.91 -8.19
N LEU A 286 5.58 11.40 -7.07
CA LEU A 286 5.43 12.81 -6.77
C LEU A 286 6.73 13.40 -6.25
N LEU A 287 7.42 12.66 -5.39
CA LEU A 287 8.74 12.99 -4.87
C LEU A 287 9.46 11.72 -4.38
N SER A 288 10.75 11.82 -4.10
CA SER A 288 11.56 10.75 -3.52
C SER A 288 12.12 11.17 -2.16
N ILE A 289 12.25 10.22 -1.23
CA ILE A 289 12.85 10.47 0.09
C ILE A 289 14.07 9.56 0.24
N VAL A 290 15.21 10.16 0.62
CA VAL A 290 16.43 9.45 1.01
C VAL A 290 16.40 9.25 2.53
N PRO A 291 16.36 8.02 3.06
CA PRO A 291 16.35 7.81 4.51
C PRO A 291 17.61 8.37 5.18
N LYS A 292 17.46 9.02 6.34
CA LYS A 292 18.57 9.69 7.06
C LYS A 292 19.68 8.72 7.50
N ASP A 293 19.33 7.47 7.79
CA ASP A 293 20.25 6.42 8.25
C ASP A 293 20.73 5.50 7.12
N ALA A 294 20.48 5.87 5.85
CA ALA A 294 20.88 5.05 4.73
C ALA A 294 22.41 5.10 4.54
N GLN A 295 23.06 3.96 4.72
CA GLN A 295 24.45 3.78 4.28
C GLN A 295 24.47 3.76 2.75
N LEU A 296 25.38 4.53 2.13
CA LEU A 296 25.59 4.50 0.71
C LEU A 296 26.49 3.32 0.35
N TYR A 297 26.18 2.68 -0.77
CA TYR A 297 27.06 1.72 -1.45
C TYR A 297 27.33 2.22 -2.87
N ALA A 298 28.45 1.78 -3.45
CA ALA A 298 28.75 2.05 -4.84
C ALA A 298 28.17 0.94 -5.72
N GLU A 299 27.32 1.32 -6.67
CA GLU A 299 26.75 0.44 -7.69
C GLU A 299 27.60 0.58 -8.96
N LEU A 300 28.46 -0.41 -9.21
CA LEU A 300 29.36 -0.44 -10.36
C LEU A 300 28.77 -1.24 -11.52
N TYR A 301 28.99 -0.77 -12.74
CA TYR A 301 28.56 -1.44 -13.96
C TYR A 301 29.75 -2.06 -14.68
N VAL A 302 29.90 -3.38 -14.51
CA VAL A 302 31.05 -4.15 -15.00
C VAL A 302 30.70 -4.85 -16.31
N PRO A 303 31.46 -4.67 -17.40
CA PRO A 303 31.22 -5.38 -18.65
C PRO A 303 31.39 -6.90 -18.50
N SER A 304 30.66 -7.66 -19.33
CA SER A 304 30.69 -9.14 -19.37
C SER A 304 32.10 -9.74 -19.46
N ARG A 305 33.04 -9.08 -20.15
CA ARG A 305 34.44 -9.53 -20.28
C ARG A 305 35.25 -9.47 -18.98
N SER A 306 34.82 -8.63 -18.04
CA SER A 306 35.54 -8.35 -16.79
C SER A 306 34.85 -8.97 -15.58
N VAL A 307 33.52 -9.18 -15.63
CA VAL A 307 32.74 -9.69 -14.48
C VAL A 307 33.17 -11.08 -14.03
N GLY A 308 33.63 -11.95 -14.94
CA GLY A 308 34.06 -13.31 -14.60
C GLY A 308 35.28 -13.38 -13.67
N PHE A 309 35.99 -12.27 -13.51
CA PHE A 309 37.18 -12.16 -12.66
C PHE A 309 36.92 -11.36 -11.37
N VAL A 310 35.69 -10.86 -11.17
CA VAL A 310 35.31 -10.09 -9.97
C VAL A 310 34.70 -11.04 -8.94
N ARG A 311 35.23 -11.05 -7.73
CA ARG A 311 34.74 -11.88 -6.62
C ARG A 311 34.29 -11.02 -5.43
N PRO A 312 33.30 -11.48 -4.65
CA PRO A 312 33.02 -10.88 -3.35
C PRO A 312 34.27 -10.88 -2.46
N GLY A 313 34.58 -9.74 -1.86
CA GLY A 313 35.78 -9.52 -1.04
C GLY A 313 36.92 -8.77 -1.74
N ASP A 314 36.88 -8.62 -3.07
CA ASP A 314 37.91 -7.88 -3.80
C ASP A 314 37.98 -6.41 -3.34
N ALA A 315 39.20 -5.88 -3.26
CA ALA A 315 39.43 -4.49 -2.91
C ALA A 315 39.16 -3.58 -4.12
N VAL A 316 38.44 -2.49 -3.87
CA VAL A 316 38.04 -1.53 -4.90
C VAL A 316 38.53 -0.14 -4.52
N LEU A 317 39.21 0.52 -5.45
CA LEU A 317 39.61 1.91 -5.33
C LEU A 317 38.60 2.79 -6.07
N LEU A 318 37.95 3.69 -5.35
CA LEU A 318 36.86 4.53 -5.82
C LEU A 318 37.36 5.98 -5.99
N ARG A 319 37.04 6.57 -7.15
CA ARG A 319 37.31 7.96 -7.52
C ARG A 319 35.99 8.66 -7.78
N TYR A 320 35.59 9.57 -6.90
CA TYR A 320 34.37 10.35 -7.08
C TYR A 320 34.61 11.47 -8.09
N GLN A 321 33.74 11.58 -9.11
CA GLN A 321 33.91 12.61 -10.12
C GLN A 321 33.67 14.03 -9.56
N ALA A 322 32.82 14.15 -8.53
CA ALA A 322 32.57 15.39 -7.82
C ALA A 322 33.77 15.89 -6.98
N TYR A 323 34.73 15.02 -6.66
CA TYR A 323 35.86 15.34 -5.78
C TYR A 323 37.20 14.92 -6.43
N PRO A 324 38.00 15.85 -6.97
CA PRO A 324 39.26 15.53 -7.62
C PRO A 324 40.21 14.73 -6.72
N TYR A 325 40.57 13.51 -7.16
CA TYR A 325 41.40 12.56 -6.39
C TYR A 325 42.77 13.11 -5.98
N GLN A 326 43.30 14.09 -6.73
CA GLN A 326 44.56 14.77 -6.45
C GLN A 326 44.55 15.51 -5.11
N HIS A 327 43.36 15.91 -4.64
CA HIS A 327 43.19 16.67 -3.40
C HIS A 327 42.50 15.87 -2.30
N PHE A 328 41.64 14.91 -2.67
CA PHE A 328 40.78 14.17 -1.74
C PHE A 328 41.18 12.69 -1.58
N GLY A 329 42.20 12.23 -2.31
CA GLY A 329 42.65 10.85 -2.27
C GLY A 329 41.71 9.87 -2.98
N LEU A 330 41.97 8.59 -2.77
CA LEU A 330 41.18 7.47 -3.30
C LEU A 330 40.36 6.89 -2.15
N ALA A 331 39.06 6.75 -2.35
CA ALA A 331 38.21 6.04 -1.40
C ALA A 331 38.40 4.53 -1.58
N ARG A 332 38.30 3.78 -0.48
CA ARG A 332 38.40 2.33 -0.48
C ARG A 332 37.03 1.71 -0.24
N GLY A 333 36.78 0.61 -0.93
CA GLY A 333 35.61 -0.20 -0.72
C GLY A 333 35.89 -1.67 -1.01
N THR A 334 34.96 -2.52 -0.62
CA THR A 334 35.06 -3.97 -0.81
C THR A 334 33.86 -4.47 -1.61
N VAL A 335 34.09 -5.40 -2.53
CA VAL A 335 32.99 -6.00 -3.30
C VAL A 335 32.10 -6.80 -2.36
N ALA A 336 30.87 -6.35 -2.17
CA ALA A 336 29.89 -7.04 -1.33
C ALA A 336 29.17 -8.14 -2.11
N SER A 337 28.76 -7.86 -3.36
CA SER A 337 28.06 -8.85 -4.19
C SER A 337 28.16 -8.53 -5.68
N VAL A 338 28.11 -9.58 -6.50
CA VAL A 338 28.08 -9.52 -7.97
C VAL A 338 26.72 -10.06 -8.44
N SER A 339 25.99 -9.29 -9.22
CA SER A 339 24.70 -9.71 -9.81
C SER A 339 24.92 -10.87 -10.77
N ARG A 340 24.03 -11.86 -10.74
CA ARG A 340 24.04 -13.00 -11.67
C ARG A 340 23.26 -12.73 -12.96
N SER A 341 22.50 -11.64 -13.00
CA SER A 341 21.79 -11.18 -14.19
C SER A 341 22.51 -9.97 -14.80
N ALA A 342 22.63 -9.99 -16.12
CA ALA A 342 22.99 -8.82 -16.90
C ALA A 342 21.81 -7.84 -16.94
N LEU A 343 22.10 -6.54 -16.83
CA LEU A 343 21.12 -5.49 -17.08
C LEU A 343 21.31 -4.97 -18.51
N PRO A 344 20.22 -4.81 -19.28
CA PRO A 344 20.28 -4.10 -20.56
C PRO A 344 20.64 -2.63 -20.31
N ALA A 345 21.39 -2.03 -21.23
CA ALA A 345 21.90 -0.66 -21.06
C ALA A 345 20.78 0.37 -20.84
N ASP A 346 19.60 0.16 -21.43
CA ASP A 346 18.46 1.09 -21.34
C ASP A 346 17.87 1.20 -19.92
N GLU A 347 17.85 0.11 -19.14
CA GLU A 347 17.39 0.15 -17.75
C GLU A 347 18.37 0.94 -16.86
N ILE A 348 19.66 0.90 -17.17
CA ILE A 348 20.71 1.56 -16.41
C ILE A 348 20.70 3.09 -16.65
N MET A 349 20.31 3.52 -17.87
CA MET A 349 20.18 4.95 -18.20
C MET A 349 19.12 5.66 -17.33
N SER A 350 18.07 4.93 -16.91
CA SER A 350 17.03 5.49 -16.02
C SER A 350 17.52 5.87 -14.62
N VAL A 351 18.71 5.38 -14.22
CA VAL A 351 19.34 5.61 -12.92
C VAL A 351 20.51 6.62 -13.02
N GLY A 352 20.78 7.18 -14.21
CA GLY A 352 21.68 8.33 -14.38
C GLY A 352 23.19 8.02 -14.32
N GLY A 353 23.60 6.77 -14.57
CA GLY A 353 24.97 6.32 -14.31
C GLY A 353 25.84 5.90 -15.49
N VAL A 354 25.40 6.07 -16.75
CA VAL A 354 26.09 5.48 -17.92
C VAL A 354 26.14 6.43 -19.11
N SER A 355 27.33 6.62 -19.67
CA SER A 355 27.61 7.42 -20.87
C SER A 355 27.27 6.65 -22.16
N GLU A 356 26.94 7.33 -23.27
CA GLU A 356 26.62 6.68 -24.55
C GLU A 356 27.71 5.69 -25.03
N GLN A 357 28.98 5.96 -24.72
CA GLN A 357 30.14 5.10 -25.04
C GLN A 357 30.13 3.72 -24.37
N GLN A 358 29.35 3.53 -23.30
CA GLN A 358 29.23 2.24 -22.61
C GLN A 358 28.11 1.38 -23.18
N ARG A 359 27.22 1.94 -23.99
CA ARG A 359 26.15 1.23 -24.71
C ARG A 359 26.72 0.23 -25.72
N GLU A 360 27.88 0.55 -26.29
CA GLU A 360 28.60 -0.29 -27.26
C GLU A 360 29.34 -1.48 -26.61
N GLN A 361 29.47 -1.50 -25.27
CA GLN A 361 30.26 -2.52 -24.57
C GLN A 361 29.48 -3.80 -24.21
N GLY A 362 28.25 -3.93 -24.73
CA GLY A 362 27.38 -5.08 -24.51
C GLY A 362 26.73 -5.10 -23.12
N PRO A 363 26.16 -6.25 -22.70
CA PRO A 363 25.48 -6.37 -21.42
C PRO A 363 26.42 -6.09 -20.23
N LEU A 364 25.93 -5.29 -19.28
CA LEU A 364 26.63 -4.87 -18.07
C LEU A 364 26.10 -5.65 -16.87
N TYR A 365 26.99 -6.01 -15.95
CA TYR A 365 26.65 -6.67 -14.70
C TYR A 365 26.80 -5.68 -13.55
N ARG A 366 25.83 -5.71 -12.65
CA ARG A 366 25.86 -4.89 -11.45
C ARG A 366 26.74 -5.50 -10.37
N VAL A 367 27.69 -4.72 -9.85
CA VAL A 367 28.51 -5.08 -8.70
C VAL A 367 28.27 -4.07 -7.59
N ARG A 368 27.90 -4.54 -6.40
CA ARG A 368 27.71 -3.69 -5.22
C ARG A 368 28.98 -3.67 -4.39
N VAL A 369 29.46 -2.48 -4.07
CA VAL A 369 30.66 -2.25 -3.28
C VAL A 369 30.30 -1.50 -2.00
N THR A 370 30.66 -2.07 -0.86
CA THR A 370 30.53 -1.44 0.46
C THR A 370 31.65 -0.42 0.64
N LEU A 371 31.30 0.81 1.01
CA LEU A 371 32.25 1.89 1.25
C LEU A 371 32.84 1.77 2.67
N GLU A 372 34.15 1.97 2.82
CA GLU A 372 34.77 2.04 4.15
C GLU A 372 34.39 3.33 4.91
N GLN A 373 34.15 4.42 4.17
CA GLN A 373 33.80 5.73 4.72
C GLN A 373 32.64 6.35 3.94
N GLN A 374 31.70 6.96 4.67
CA GLN A 374 30.51 7.63 4.12
C GLN A 374 30.72 9.14 3.90
N SER A 375 31.93 9.63 4.17
CA SER A 375 32.33 11.01 3.98
C SER A 375 33.74 11.08 3.41
N MET A 376 34.03 12.17 2.69
CA MET A 376 35.36 12.44 2.15
C MET A 376 36.04 13.50 3.01
N LEU A 377 37.27 13.20 3.44
CA LEU A 377 38.13 14.17 4.14
C LEU A 377 39.08 14.81 3.14
N GLY A 378 38.96 16.13 2.93
CA GLY A 378 39.94 16.89 2.16
C GLY A 378 39.96 18.37 2.53
N ARG A 379 41.16 18.95 2.64
CA ARG A 379 41.41 20.37 2.97
C ARG A 379 40.60 20.89 4.19
N GLY A 380 40.49 20.06 5.24
CA GLY A 380 39.82 20.44 6.49
C GLY A 380 38.28 20.47 6.44
N LEU A 381 37.67 20.09 5.32
CA LEU A 381 36.22 19.95 5.18
C LEU A 381 35.86 18.45 5.18
N ASN A 382 34.88 18.08 6.00
CA ASN A 382 34.32 16.73 6.06
C ASN A 382 32.94 16.77 5.38
N GLU A 383 32.91 16.51 4.08
CA GLU A 383 31.65 16.48 3.32
C GLU A 383 31.09 15.06 3.24
N ARG A 384 29.78 14.94 3.46
CA ARG A 384 29.05 13.67 3.30
C ARG A 384 28.85 13.39 1.82
N LEU A 385 29.04 12.13 1.45
CA LEU A 385 28.71 11.64 0.12
C LEU A 385 27.21 11.76 -0.12
N ARG A 386 26.81 12.10 -1.35
CA ARG A 386 25.39 12.24 -1.74
C ARG A 386 25.00 11.10 -2.67
N SER A 387 23.75 10.65 -2.54
CA SER A 387 23.16 9.70 -3.48
C SER A 387 23.17 10.27 -4.90
N GLY A 388 23.44 9.43 -5.90
CA GLY A 388 23.49 9.81 -7.31
C GLY A 388 24.84 10.35 -7.79
N MET A 389 25.84 10.51 -6.91
CA MET A 389 27.19 10.90 -7.33
C MET A 389 27.82 9.81 -8.23
N GLN A 390 28.38 10.23 -9.35
CA GLN A 390 29.12 9.37 -10.27
C GLN A 390 30.56 9.12 -9.77
N LEU A 391 31.04 7.92 -9.99
CA LEU A 391 32.38 7.49 -9.62
C LEU A 391 32.99 6.53 -10.62
N ASP A 392 34.32 6.53 -10.67
CA ASP A 392 35.11 5.53 -11.38
C ASP A 392 35.77 4.62 -10.35
N ALA A 393 35.71 3.32 -10.58
CA ALA A 393 36.22 2.31 -9.69
C ALA A 393 37.26 1.44 -10.40
N ASP A 394 38.40 1.26 -9.75
CA ASP A 394 39.40 0.26 -10.15
C ASP A 394 39.26 -0.95 -9.22
N ILE A 395 38.75 -2.05 -9.77
CA ILE A 395 38.64 -3.32 -9.05
C ILE A 395 39.99 -4.02 -9.13
N LEU A 396 40.63 -4.25 -7.98
CA LEU A 396 41.89 -4.97 -7.86
C LEU A 396 41.60 -6.47 -7.86
N GLN A 397 41.97 -7.15 -8.93
CA GLN A 397 41.77 -8.60 -9.08
C GLN A 397 42.97 -9.38 -8.52
N GLU A 398 42.89 -10.71 -8.56
CA GLU A 398 43.95 -11.61 -8.10
C GLU A 398 45.32 -11.29 -8.73
N ASN A 399 46.37 -11.46 -7.93
CA ASN A 399 47.75 -11.35 -8.35
C ASN A 399 48.11 -12.59 -9.19
N MET A 400 48.30 -12.41 -10.48
CA MET A 400 48.75 -13.48 -11.37
C MET A 400 50.28 -13.45 -11.48
N PRO A 401 50.99 -14.57 -11.27
CA PRO A 401 52.43 -14.60 -11.47
C PRO A 401 52.78 -14.34 -12.94
N LEU A 402 53.90 -13.64 -13.19
CA LEU A 402 54.23 -13.11 -14.52
C LEU A 402 54.40 -14.22 -15.58
N TYR A 403 54.89 -15.40 -15.18
CA TYR A 403 54.99 -16.56 -16.06
C TYR A 403 53.62 -17.02 -16.58
N GLU A 404 52.57 -16.93 -15.76
CA GLU A 404 51.23 -17.39 -16.12
C GLU A 404 50.56 -16.40 -17.08
N TRP A 405 50.75 -15.10 -16.84
CA TRP A 405 50.32 -14.04 -17.75
C TRP A 405 50.99 -14.16 -19.13
N LEU A 406 52.31 -14.43 -19.19
CA LEU A 406 53.05 -14.55 -20.45
C LEU A 406 52.62 -15.77 -21.28
N LEU A 407 52.20 -16.84 -20.62
CA LEU A 407 51.77 -18.10 -21.25
C LEU A 407 50.26 -18.18 -21.53
N GLU A 408 49.47 -17.20 -21.05
CA GLU A 408 48.02 -17.09 -21.28
C GLU A 408 47.62 -17.17 -22.77
N PRO A 409 48.23 -16.39 -23.70
CA PRO A 409 47.88 -16.47 -25.12
C PRO A 409 48.21 -17.83 -25.76
N LEU A 410 49.21 -18.56 -25.25
CA LEU A 410 49.59 -19.89 -25.76
C LEU A 410 48.67 -20.99 -25.22
N ARG A 411 48.19 -20.86 -23.97
CA ARG A 411 47.22 -21.81 -23.36
C ARG A 411 45.84 -21.74 -24.00
N GLY A 412 45.44 -20.59 -24.55
CA GLY A 412 44.18 -20.45 -25.30
C GLY A 412 44.10 -21.31 -26.57
N ILE A 413 45.26 -21.67 -27.16
CA ILE A 413 45.34 -22.47 -28.39
C ILE A 413 45.24 -23.98 -28.09
N GLY A 414 45.76 -24.43 -26.94
CA GLY A 414 45.75 -25.84 -26.55
C GLY A 414 44.40 -26.38 -26.05
N LYS A 415 43.43 -25.52 -25.72
CA LYS A 415 42.07 -25.90 -25.25
C LYS A 415 41.00 -25.87 -26.35
N ARG A 416 41.38 -25.63 -27.61
CA ARG A 416 40.47 -25.56 -28.77
C ARG A 416 40.58 -26.76 -29.73
N LEU A 417 41.24 -27.83 -29.31
CA LEU A 417 41.33 -29.11 -30.03
C LEU A 417 40.60 -30.21 -29.27
#